data_AF-A0A2K6GZ64-F1
#
_entry.id   AF-A0A2K6GZ64-F1
#
_cell.length_a   1.000
_cell.length_b   1.000
_cell.length_c   1.000
_cell.angle_alpha   90.00
_cell.angle_beta   90.00
_cell.angle_gamma   90.00
#
_symmetry.space_group_name_H-M   'P 1'
#
loop_
_entity.id
_entity.type
_entity.pdbx_description
1 polymer ?
#
loop_
_entity_poly.entity_id
_entity_poly.type
_entity_poly.pdbx_seq_one_letter_code
_entity_poly.pdbx_strand_id
1 'polypeptide(L)'
;MEEAGICGLGVKADREAVPGREARTDPPDGQQDSEYSRNKEKTLGKEVLLLMQALNTLSTPEEKLAALCKKYADLLEESRNVQKQMKILQKKQAQIVKEKVHLQSEHSKAILARSKLESLCRELQRHNKTLKEENMQQAREEEERRKEATTHFQITLNEIQAQLEQHDIHNAKLRQENIELGEKLKKLIEQYALREEVPAFVCFNSFSGLAKSSPFTTNVKSLSQDVL
;
A
#
# COMPACT_ATOMS: atom_id res chain seq x y z
N MET A 1 4.16 24.48 -9.17
CA MET A 1 3.94 23.77 -10.44
C MET A 1 3.30 22.44 -10.10
N GLU A 2 2.08 22.27 -10.61
CA GLU A 2 1.24 21.06 -10.66
C GLU A 2 1.01 20.27 -9.36
N GLU A 3 0.01 20.74 -8.61
CA GLU A 3 -0.89 19.84 -7.90
C GLU A 3 -1.80 19.13 -8.91
N ALA A 4 -1.73 17.81 -8.97
CA ALA A 4 -2.72 16.98 -9.65
C ALA A 4 -3.52 16.21 -8.60
N GLY A 5 -4.60 16.82 -8.13
CA GLY A 5 -5.65 16.15 -7.37
C GLY A 5 -6.33 15.11 -8.24
N ILE A 6 -6.14 13.82 -7.93
CA ILE A 6 -6.86 12.74 -8.60
C ILE A 6 -8.10 12.41 -7.77
N CYS A 7 -9.23 12.75 -8.39
CA CYS A 7 -10.59 12.60 -7.93
C CYS A 7 -10.88 11.24 -7.30
N GLY A 8 -11.56 11.29 -6.15
CA GLY A 8 -12.32 10.17 -5.62
C GLY A 8 -13.43 9.78 -6.60
N LEU A 9 -13.38 8.56 -7.11
CA LEU A 9 -14.53 7.93 -7.74
C LEU A 9 -15.18 7.02 -6.70
N GLY A 10 -16.13 7.61 -5.98
CA GLY A 10 -17.13 6.87 -5.23
C GLY A 10 -17.97 6.06 -6.21
N VAL A 11 -17.71 4.76 -6.29
CA VAL A 11 -18.58 3.82 -7.00
C VAL A 11 -19.78 3.58 -6.10
N LYS A 12 -20.86 4.34 -6.33
CA LYS A 12 -22.19 3.98 -5.86
C LYS A 12 -22.51 2.60 -6.40
N ALA A 13 -22.66 1.64 -5.49
CA ALA A 13 -23.18 0.33 -5.82
C ALA A 13 -24.69 0.47 -6.03
N ASP A 14 -25.08 0.77 -7.27
CA ASP A 14 -26.48 0.65 -7.67
C ASP A 14 -26.85 -0.84 -7.61
N ARG A 15 -27.67 -1.12 -6.62
CA ARG A 15 -28.25 -2.42 -6.30
C ARG A 15 -29.27 -2.75 -7.40
N GLU A 16 -28.81 -3.26 -8.53
CA GLU A 16 -29.71 -3.88 -9.50
C GLU A 16 -30.23 -5.20 -8.92
N ALA A 17 -31.41 -5.12 -8.31
CA ALA A 17 -32.22 -6.26 -7.96
C ALA A 17 -32.68 -6.93 -9.26
N VAL A 18 -32.05 -8.06 -9.62
CA VAL A 18 -32.53 -8.95 -10.68
C VAL A 18 -33.88 -9.52 -10.22
N PRO A 19 -35.00 -9.26 -10.92
CA PRO A 19 -36.27 -9.88 -10.56
C PRO A 19 -36.25 -11.32 -11.06
N GLY A 20 -35.99 -12.25 -10.14
CA GLY A 20 -36.29 -13.67 -10.34
C GLY A 20 -37.80 -13.87 -10.51
N ARG A 21 -38.31 -13.75 -11.74
CA ARG A 21 -39.61 -14.29 -12.10
C ARG A 21 -39.46 -15.77 -12.37
N GLU A 22 -39.56 -16.56 -11.30
CA GLU A 22 -40.00 -17.95 -11.42
C GLU A 22 -41.44 -17.94 -11.89
N ALA A 23 -41.63 -18.10 -13.20
CA ALA A 23 -42.94 -18.42 -13.76
C ALA A 23 -43.31 -19.81 -13.27
N ARG A 24 -44.06 -19.86 -12.17
CA ARG A 24 -44.81 -21.05 -11.75
C ARG A 24 -45.77 -21.39 -12.90
N THR A 25 -45.46 -22.45 -13.63
CA THR A 25 -46.41 -23.11 -14.50
C THR A 25 -47.33 -23.93 -13.62
N ASP A 26 -48.42 -23.32 -13.19
CA ASP A 26 -49.57 -24.06 -12.68
C ASP A 26 -50.19 -24.90 -13.83
N PRO A 27 -50.76 -26.08 -13.57
CA PRO A 27 -51.39 -26.90 -14.61
C PRO A 27 -52.69 -26.22 -15.10
N PRO A 28 -53.07 -26.37 -16.39
CA PRO A 28 -54.33 -25.83 -16.87
C PRO A 28 -55.51 -26.56 -16.21
N ASP A 29 -56.41 -25.75 -15.67
CA ASP A 29 -57.66 -26.14 -15.04
C ASP A 29 -58.61 -26.85 -16.04
N GLY A 30 -59.22 -27.98 -15.64
CA GLY A 30 -59.98 -28.89 -16.50
C GLY A 30 -61.29 -28.32 -17.07
N GLN A 31 -61.59 -27.04 -16.85
CA GLN A 31 -62.77 -26.35 -17.38
C GLN A 31 -62.57 -25.88 -18.84
N GLN A 32 -61.35 -25.56 -19.28
CA GLN A 32 -61.11 -25.07 -20.65
C GLN A 32 -61.30 -26.13 -21.73
N ASP A 33 -61.00 -27.40 -21.42
CA ASP A 33 -61.14 -28.51 -22.38
C ASP A 33 -62.62 -28.85 -22.68
N SER A 34 -63.50 -28.68 -21.70
CA SER A 34 -64.95 -28.91 -21.79
C SER A 34 -65.63 -27.94 -22.78
N GLU A 35 -65.36 -26.64 -22.64
CA GLU A 35 -65.93 -25.61 -23.53
C GLU A 35 -65.35 -25.69 -24.95
N TYR A 36 -64.06 -26.00 -25.09
CA TYR A 36 -63.40 -26.17 -26.38
C TYR A 36 -63.97 -27.37 -27.17
N SER A 37 -64.24 -28.48 -26.48
CA SER A 37 -64.85 -29.68 -27.08
C SER A 37 -66.28 -29.39 -27.59
N ARG A 38 -67.11 -28.72 -26.78
CA ARG A 38 -68.48 -28.35 -27.15
C ARG A 38 -68.53 -27.36 -28.33
N ASN A 39 -67.55 -26.47 -28.44
CA ASN A 39 -67.46 -25.53 -29.56
C ASN A 39 -66.99 -26.19 -30.86
N LYS A 40 -66.09 -27.18 -30.79
CA LYS A 40 -65.72 -28.01 -31.94
C LYS A 40 -66.91 -28.76 -32.50
N GLU A 41 -67.70 -29.42 -31.64
CA GLU A 41 -68.86 -30.19 -32.05
C GLU A 41 -69.93 -29.32 -32.74
N LYS A 42 -70.19 -28.12 -32.21
CA LYS A 42 -71.06 -27.12 -32.85
C LYS A 42 -70.53 -26.63 -34.20
N THR A 43 -69.21 -26.47 -34.34
CA THR A 43 -68.59 -26.02 -35.60
C THR A 43 -68.65 -27.11 -36.67
N LEU A 44 -68.35 -28.36 -36.29
CA LEU A 44 -68.51 -29.53 -37.16
C LEU A 44 -69.95 -29.67 -37.64
N GLY A 45 -70.94 -29.50 -36.74
CA GLY A 45 -72.34 -29.52 -37.13
C GLY A 45 -72.71 -28.48 -38.20
N LYS A 46 -72.14 -27.26 -38.12
CA LYS A 46 -72.33 -26.22 -39.14
C LYS A 46 -71.65 -26.57 -40.47
N GLU A 47 -70.44 -27.12 -40.42
CA GLU A 47 -69.70 -27.54 -41.63
C GLU A 47 -70.40 -28.70 -42.36
N VAL A 48 -70.98 -29.64 -41.62
CA VAL A 48 -71.78 -30.74 -42.18
C VAL A 48 -73.03 -30.22 -42.90
N LEU A 49 -73.72 -29.24 -42.32
CA LEU A 49 -74.88 -28.60 -42.96
C LEU A 49 -74.49 -27.89 -44.26
N LEU A 50 -73.38 -27.14 -44.26
CA LEU A 50 -72.87 -26.46 -45.46
C LEU A 50 -72.46 -27.46 -46.55
N LEU A 51 -71.82 -28.56 -46.17
CA LEU A 51 -71.47 -29.64 -47.11
C LEU A 51 -72.73 -30.26 -47.72
N MET A 52 -73.73 -30.55 -46.91
CA MET A 52 -74.98 -31.15 -47.37
C MET A 52 -75.74 -30.21 -48.33
N GLN A 53 -75.74 -28.91 -48.04
CA GLN A 53 -76.30 -27.89 -48.94
C GLN A 53 -75.55 -27.83 -50.28
N ALA A 54 -74.21 -27.89 -50.27
CA ALA A 54 -73.39 -27.89 -51.48
C ALA A 54 -73.55 -29.17 -52.32
N LEU A 55 -73.86 -30.31 -51.70
CA LEU A 55 -74.14 -31.55 -52.44
C LEU A 55 -75.53 -31.55 -53.07
N ASN A 56 -76.50 -30.84 -52.50
CA ASN A 56 -77.86 -30.76 -53.04
C ASN A 56 -77.96 -29.92 -54.32
N THR A 57 -76.95 -29.11 -54.66
CA THR A 57 -76.89 -28.36 -55.92
C THR A 57 -76.44 -29.22 -57.10
N LEU A 58 -75.88 -30.40 -56.85
CA LEU A 58 -75.47 -31.36 -57.87
C LEU A 58 -76.66 -32.22 -58.28
N SER A 59 -76.86 -32.41 -59.57
CA SER A 59 -78.10 -32.98 -60.11
C SER A 59 -78.05 -34.50 -60.17
N THR A 60 -76.86 -35.06 -60.36
CA THR A 60 -76.64 -36.50 -60.50
C THR A 60 -75.97 -37.08 -59.25
N PRO A 61 -76.30 -38.33 -58.87
CA PRO A 61 -75.62 -39.00 -57.77
C PRO A 61 -74.12 -39.22 -58.03
N GLU A 62 -73.72 -39.37 -59.30
CA GLU A 62 -72.32 -39.53 -59.71
C GLU A 62 -71.50 -38.25 -59.43
N GLU A 63 -72.05 -37.06 -59.70
CA GLU A 63 -71.40 -35.78 -59.38
C GLU A 63 -71.21 -35.59 -57.87
N LYS A 64 -72.22 -35.94 -57.06
CA LYS A 64 -72.14 -35.88 -55.59
C LYS A 64 -71.05 -36.79 -55.05
N LEU A 65 -70.95 -38.01 -55.60
CA LEU A 65 -69.90 -38.96 -55.24
C LEU A 65 -68.51 -38.42 -55.60
N ALA A 66 -68.33 -37.89 -56.81
CA ALA A 66 -67.06 -37.31 -57.24
C ALA A 66 -66.62 -36.13 -56.36
N ALA A 67 -67.56 -35.24 -55.99
CA ALA A 67 -67.30 -34.12 -55.10
C ALA A 67 -66.90 -34.57 -53.68
N LEU A 68 -67.56 -35.59 -53.14
CA LEU A 68 -67.19 -36.20 -51.85
C LEU A 68 -65.82 -36.87 -51.89
N CYS A 69 -65.52 -37.64 -52.94
CA CYS A 69 -64.22 -38.27 -53.13
C CYS A 69 -63.10 -37.22 -53.20
N LYS A 70 -63.31 -36.11 -53.92
CA LYS A 70 -62.35 -35.01 -53.99
C LYS A 70 -62.13 -34.38 -52.62
N LYS A 71 -63.20 -34.02 -51.90
CA LYS A 71 -63.09 -33.43 -50.56
C LYS A 71 -62.38 -34.35 -49.56
N TYR A 72 -62.64 -35.66 -49.64
CA TYR A 72 -61.94 -36.63 -48.81
C TYR A 72 -60.44 -36.74 -49.16
N ALA A 73 -60.09 -36.70 -50.45
CA ALA A 73 -58.70 -36.68 -50.89
C ALA A 73 -57.97 -35.41 -50.40
N ASP A 74 -58.59 -34.24 -50.53
CA ASP A 74 -58.05 -32.96 -50.05
C ASP A 74 -57.82 -32.99 -48.53
N LEU A 75 -58.80 -33.47 -47.76
CA LEU A 75 -58.68 -33.63 -46.29
C LEU A 75 -57.57 -34.60 -45.88
N LEU A 76 -57.40 -35.71 -46.63
CA LEU A 76 -56.29 -36.64 -46.39
C LEU A 76 -54.93 -36.01 -46.67
N GLU A 77 -54.82 -35.19 -47.71
CA GLU A 77 -53.59 -34.45 -48.02
C GLU A 77 -53.26 -33.41 -46.95
N GLU A 78 -54.26 -32.61 -46.53
CA GLU A 78 -54.12 -31.65 -45.44
C GLU A 78 -53.69 -32.33 -44.14
N SER A 79 -54.31 -33.45 -43.77
CA SER A 79 -53.94 -34.24 -42.59
C SER A 79 -52.48 -34.72 -42.64
N ARG A 80 -52.03 -35.22 -43.80
CA ARG A 80 -50.62 -35.60 -44.03
C ARG A 80 -49.68 -34.40 -43.91
N ASN A 81 -50.07 -33.24 -44.42
CA ASN A 81 -49.27 -32.01 -44.35
C ASN A 81 -49.15 -31.47 -42.93
N VAL A 82 -50.25 -31.44 -42.17
CA VAL A 82 -50.25 -31.09 -40.74
C VAL A 82 -49.38 -32.05 -39.95
N GLN A 83 -49.47 -33.36 -40.21
CA GLN A 83 -48.64 -34.36 -39.54
C GLN A 83 -47.14 -34.17 -39.83
N LYS A 84 -46.76 -33.80 -41.07
CA LYS A 84 -45.38 -33.45 -41.41
C LYS A 84 -44.92 -32.19 -40.65
N GLN A 85 -45.74 -31.14 -40.63
CA GLN A 85 -45.43 -29.90 -39.92
C GLN A 85 -45.28 -30.13 -38.41
N MET A 86 -46.17 -30.93 -37.81
CA MET A 86 -46.09 -31.31 -36.40
C MET A 86 -44.74 -31.96 -36.07
N LYS A 87 -44.26 -32.90 -36.91
CA LYS A 87 -42.95 -33.54 -36.72
C LYS A 87 -41.79 -32.54 -36.83
N ILE A 88 -41.87 -31.57 -37.75
CA ILE A 88 -40.84 -30.53 -37.89
C ILE A 88 -40.82 -29.64 -36.65
N LEU A 89 -41.98 -29.18 -36.19
CA LEU A 89 -42.10 -28.34 -35.00
C LEU A 89 -41.65 -29.07 -33.74
N GLN A 90 -41.98 -30.35 -33.59
CA GLN A 90 -41.52 -31.16 -32.46
C GLN A 90 -39.98 -31.28 -32.44
N LYS A 91 -39.33 -31.46 -33.60
CA LYS A 91 -37.86 -31.45 -33.71
C LYS A 91 -37.27 -30.09 -33.34
N LYS A 92 -37.87 -28.99 -33.82
CA LYS A 92 -37.44 -27.63 -33.46
C LYS A 92 -37.59 -27.36 -31.96
N GLN A 93 -38.70 -27.79 -31.36
CA GLN A 93 -38.93 -27.66 -29.92
C GLN A 93 -37.86 -28.40 -29.12
N ALA A 94 -37.54 -29.65 -29.49
CA ALA A 94 -36.48 -30.42 -28.85
C ALA A 94 -35.11 -29.74 -28.96
N GLN A 95 -34.81 -29.14 -30.12
CA GLN A 95 -33.57 -28.39 -30.33
C GLN A 95 -33.50 -27.14 -29.43
N ILE A 96 -34.56 -26.33 -29.41
CA ILE A 96 -34.62 -25.12 -28.56
C ILE A 96 -34.48 -25.48 -27.08
N VAL A 97 -35.07 -26.58 -26.63
CA VAL A 97 -34.93 -27.04 -25.24
C VAL A 97 -33.48 -27.40 -24.92
N LYS A 98 -32.78 -28.09 -25.83
CA LYS A 98 -31.35 -28.40 -25.65
C LYS A 98 -30.49 -27.14 -25.60
N GLU A 99 -30.72 -26.20 -26.51
CA GLU A 99 -30.01 -24.91 -26.55
C GLU A 99 -30.27 -24.09 -25.29
N LYS A 100 -31.51 -24.06 -24.79
CA LYS A 100 -31.85 -23.39 -23.52
C LYS A 100 -31.05 -23.96 -22.35
N VAL A 101 -31.00 -25.28 -22.20
CA VAL A 101 -30.23 -25.92 -21.12
C VAL A 101 -28.74 -25.63 -21.28
N HIS A 102 -28.22 -25.69 -22.51
CA HIS A 102 -26.82 -25.37 -22.79
C HIS A 102 -26.48 -23.92 -22.38
N LEU A 103 -27.26 -22.94 -22.84
CA LEU A 103 -27.08 -21.53 -22.50
C LEU A 103 -27.24 -21.25 -21.01
N GLN A 104 -28.17 -21.93 -20.32
CA GLN A 104 -28.30 -21.85 -18.87
C GLN A 104 -27.04 -22.35 -18.15
N SER A 105 -26.42 -23.44 -18.64
CA SER A 105 -25.18 -23.95 -18.07
C SER A 105 -24.00 -22.98 -18.27
N GLU A 106 -23.90 -22.37 -19.45
CA GLU A 106 -22.88 -21.37 -19.74
C GLU A 106 -23.07 -20.10 -18.91
N HIS A 107 -24.32 -19.66 -18.72
CA HIS A 107 -24.65 -18.53 -17.86
C HIS A 107 -24.21 -18.78 -16.41
N SER A 108 -24.49 -19.96 -15.86
CA SER A 108 -24.05 -20.34 -14.51
C SER A 108 -22.51 -20.33 -14.38
N LYS A 109 -21.78 -20.84 -15.39
CA LYS A 109 -20.31 -20.77 -15.40
C LYS A 109 -19.80 -19.32 -15.44
N ALA A 110 -20.43 -18.47 -16.25
CA ALA A 110 -20.07 -17.06 -16.37
C ALA A 110 -20.29 -16.32 -15.03
N ILE A 111 -21.38 -16.59 -14.32
CA ILE A 111 -21.62 -16.02 -12.98
C ILE A 111 -20.51 -16.41 -12.01
N LEU A 112 -20.13 -17.70 -11.96
CA LEU A 112 -19.07 -18.17 -11.07
C LEU A 112 -17.72 -17.53 -11.39
N ALA A 113 -17.37 -17.44 -12.68
CA ALA A 113 -16.16 -16.77 -13.13
C ALA A 113 -16.16 -15.28 -12.74
N ARG A 114 -17.30 -14.58 -12.91
CA ARG A 114 -17.45 -13.19 -12.50
C ARG A 114 -17.23 -13.02 -10.99
N SER A 115 -17.89 -13.82 -10.16
CA SER A 115 -17.74 -13.76 -8.70
C SER A 115 -16.30 -14.01 -8.25
N LYS A 116 -15.58 -14.94 -8.91
CA LYS A 116 -14.16 -15.19 -8.62
C LYS A 116 -13.28 -13.99 -8.94
N LEU A 117 -13.48 -13.38 -10.11
CA LEU A 117 -12.74 -12.17 -10.51
C LEU A 117 -13.04 -11.00 -9.58
N GLU A 118 -14.29 -10.80 -9.18
CA GLU A 118 -14.68 -9.76 -8.23
C GLU A 118 -13.97 -9.91 -6.88
N SER A 119 -13.87 -11.15 -6.34
CA SER A 119 -13.13 -11.40 -5.10
C SER A 119 -11.65 -11.05 -5.24
N LEU A 120 -11.01 -11.53 -6.31
CA LEU A 120 -9.59 -11.26 -6.58
C LEU A 120 -9.31 -9.77 -6.75
N CYS A 121 -10.18 -9.04 -7.46
CA CYS A 121 -10.06 -7.59 -7.59
C CYS A 121 -10.17 -6.88 -6.24
N ARG A 122 -11.10 -7.30 -5.37
CA ARG A 122 -11.23 -6.73 -4.01
C ARG A 122 -10.00 -7.01 -3.16
N GLU A 123 -9.46 -8.22 -3.21
CA GLU A 123 -8.23 -8.59 -2.50
C GLU A 123 -7.02 -7.80 -3.00
N LEU A 124 -6.84 -7.69 -4.32
CA LEU A 124 -5.77 -6.90 -4.93
C LEU A 124 -5.87 -5.42 -4.54
N GLN A 125 -7.08 -4.86 -4.50
CA GLN A 125 -7.31 -3.48 -4.05
C GLN A 125 -6.95 -3.29 -2.57
N ARG A 126 -7.30 -4.25 -1.70
CA ARG A 126 -6.91 -4.22 -0.28
C ARG A 126 -5.38 -4.28 -0.13
N HIS A 127 -4.72 -5.21 -0.81
CA HIS A 127 -3.26 -5.33 -0.78
C HIS A 127 -2.56 -4.06 -1.25
N ASN A 128 -2.99 -3.46 -2.36
CA ASN A 128 -2.42 -2.19 -2.83
C ASN A 128 -2.61 -1.05 -1.81
N LYS A 129 -3.77 -0.99 -1.14
CA LYS A 129 -4.02 -0.01 -0.10
C LYS A 129 -3.07 -0.21 1.09
N THR A 130 -2.97 -1.43 1.61
CA THR A 130 -2.07 -1.78 2.71
C THR A 130 -0.62 -1.48 2.36
N LEU A 131 -0.15 -1.87 1.17
CA LEU A 131 1.23 -1.62 0.72
C LEU A 131 1.52 -0.11 0.60
N LYS A 132 0.55 0.70 0.19
CA LYS A 132 0.69 2.16 0.17
C LYS A 132 0.81 2.74 1.59
N GLU A 133 0.01 2.23 2.52
CA GLU A 133 0.05 2.64 3.93
C GLU A 133 1.37 2.23 4.60
N GLU A 134 1.84 1.00 4.37
CA GLU A 134 3.12 0.48 4.87
C GLU A 134 4.31 1.27 4.32
N ASN A 135 4.37 1.54 3.01
CA ASN A 135 5.43 2.35 2.43
C ASN A 135 5.45 3.78 3.00
N MET A 136 4.27 4.38 3.20
CA MET A 136 4.18 5.71 3.81
C MET A 136 4.65 5.70 5.26
N GLN A 137 4.29 4.66 6.01
CA GLN A 137 4.72 4.50 7.40
C GLN A 137 6.23 4.25 7.49
N GLN A 138 6.77 3.37 6.66
CA GLN A 138 8.21 3.10 6.60
C GLN A 138 9.02 4.34 6.24
N ALA A 139 8.55 5.15 5.27
CA ALA A 139 9.20 6.41 4.92
C ALA A 139 9.26 7.39 6.11
N ARG A 140 8.20 7.46 6.91
CA ARG A 140 8.17 8.29 8.13
C ARG A 140 9.15 7.78 9.18
N GLU A 141 9.16 6.47 9.43
CA GLU A 141 10.07 5.86 10.41
C GLU A 141 11.54 6.01 10.00
N GLU A 142 11.86 5.88 8.71
CA GLU A 142 13.21 6.13 8.21
C GLU A 142 13.61 7.61 8.34
N GLU A 143 12.67 8.53 8.11
CA GLU A 143 12.91 9.95 8.34
C GLU A 143 13.16 10.27 9.82
N GLU A 144 12.38 9.68 10.72
CA GLU A 144 12.55 9.80 12.18
C GLU A 144 13.90 9.23 12.62
N ARG A 145 14.25 8.00 12.20
CA ARG A 145 15.57 7.41 12.48
C ARG A 145 16.72 8.28 12.00
N ARG A 146 16.58 8.91 10.82
CA ARG A 146 17.59 9.84 10.30
C ARG A 146 17.70 11.10 11.16
N LYS A 147 16.58 11.66 11.62
CA LYS A 147 16.56 12.83 12.53
C LYS A 147 17.19 12.49 13.87
N GLU A 148 16.86 11.33 14.45
CA GLU A 148 17.43 10.82 15.70
C GLU A 148 18.94 10.64 15.58
N ALA A 149 19.42 9.97 14.53
CA ALA A 149 20.85 9.78 14.29
C ALA A 149 21.58 11.13 14.13
N THR A 150 21.00 12.07 13.38
CA THR A 150 21.57 13.42 13.20
C THR A 150 21.64 14.17 14.54
N THR A 151 20.58 14.09 15.33
CA THR A 151 20.51 14.74 16.65
C THR A 151 21.54 14.13 17.59
N HIS A 152 21.66 12.80 17.62
CA HIS A 152 22.65 12.10 18.41
C HIS A 152 24.08 12.53 18.04
N PHE A 153 24.42 12.56 16.74
CA PHE A 153 25.74 13.05 16.31
C PHE A 153 25.99 14.50 16.73
N GLN A 154 24.99 15.37 16.61
CA GLN A 154 25.14 16.76 17.03
C GLN A 154 25.36 16.89 18.53
N ILE A 155 24.65 16.10 19.34
CA ILE A 155 24.85 16.05 20.79
C ILE A 155 26.27 15.60 21.11
N THR A 156 26.74 14.50 20.52
CA THR A 156 28.10 13.98 20.76
C THR A 156 29.18 14.98 20.35
N LEU A 157 29.01 15.69 19.23
CA LEU A 157 29.95 16.74 18.82
C LEU A 157 30.00 17.88 19.85
N ASN A 158 28.84 18.32 20.33
CA ASN A 158 28.77 19.37 21.35
C ASN A 158 29.42 18.90 22.67
N GLU A 159 29.26 17.64 23.05
CA GLU A 159 29.91 17.06 24.23
C GLU A 159 31.44 17.02 24.09
N ILE A 160 31.96 16.59 22.92
CA ILE A 160 33.39 16.60 22.64
C ILE A 160 33.94 18.03 22.70
N GLN A 161 33.23 18.99 22.12
CA GLN A 161 33.63 20.39 22.15
C GLN A 161 33.66 20.93 23.59
N ALA A 162 32.64 20.62 24.40
CA ALA A 162 32.63 21.00 25.82
C ALA A 162 33.80 20.36 26.60
N GLN A 163 34.17 19.12 26.30
CA GLN A 163 35.34 18.47 26.91
C GLN A 163 36.66 19.14 26.51
N LEU A 164 36.81 19.55 25.25
CA LEU A 164 37.99 20.28 24.78
C LEU A 164 38.11 21.64 25.49
N GLU A 165 37.00 22.39 25.59
CA GLU A 165 36.96 23.68 26.30
C GLU A 165 37.30 23.52 27.79
N GLN A 166 36.78 22.49 28.46
CA GLN A 166 37.14 22.17 29.84
C GLN A 166 38.63 21.84 30.00
N HIS A 167 39.20 21.07 29.07
CA HIS A 167 40.62 20.74 29.06
C HIS A 167 41.48 21.98 28.86
N ASP A 168 41.11 22.89 27.97
CA ASP A 168 41.82 24.15 27.73
C ASP A 168 41.81 25.05 28.97
N ILE A 169 40.66 25.16 29.66
CA ILE A 169 40.54 25.88 30.94
C ILE A 169 41.46 25.26 32.00
N HIS A 170 41.46 23.92 32.12
CA HIS A 170 42.32 23.22 33.07
C HIS A 170 43.81 23.43 32.76
N ASN A 171 44.20 23.35 31.48
CA ASN A 171 45.58 23.56 31.06
C ASN A 171 46.05 25.00 31.34
N ALA A 172 45.19 26.00 31.07
CA ALA A 172 45.46 27.39 31.40
C ALA A 172 45.70 27.58 32.91
N LYS A 173 44.90 26.91 33.75
CA LYS A 173 45.07 26.93 35.20
C LYS A 173 46.41 26.32 35.64
N LEU A 174 46.79 25.16 35.10
CA LEU A 174 48.09 24.54 35.40
C LEU A 174 49.28 25.42 34.96
N ARG A 175 49.17 26.10 33.82
CA ARG A 175 50.20 27.07 33.38
C ARG A 175 50.33 28.22 34.37
N GLN A 176 49.21 28.76 34.84
CA GLN A 176 49.19 29.82 35.84
C GLN A 176 49.84 29.37 37.15
N GLU A 177 49.49 28.17 37.65
CA GLU A 177 50.10 27.59 38.85
C GLU A 177 51.62 27.36 38.68
N ASN A 178 52.07 26.89 37.51
CA ASN A 178 53.49 26.73 37.21
C ASN A 178 54.25 28.06 37.21
N ILE A 179 53.66 29.13 36.68
CA ILE A 179 54.25 30.47 36.72
C ILE A 179 54.38 30.93 38.18
N GLU A 180 53.33 30.80 38.99
CA GLU A 180 53.34 31.20 40.39
C GLU A 180 54.37 30.42 41.23
N LEU A 181 54.53 29.12 40.98
CA LEU A 181 55.56 28.30 41.62
C LEU A 181 56.96 28.72 41.20
N GLY A 182 57.16 29.01 39.90
CA GLY A 182 58.42 29.56 39.39
C GLY A 182 58.79 30.90 40.05
N GLU A 183 57.82 31.80 40.23
CA GLU A 183 58.03 33.06 40.94
C GLU A 183 58.38 32.85 42.42
N LYS A 184 57.73 31.90 43.11
CA LYS A 184 58.07 31.55 44.50
C LYS A 184 59.49 31.01 44.62
N LEU A 185 59.91 30.13 43.70
CA LEU A 185 61.28 29.63 43.63
C LEU A 185 62.28 30.76 43.39
N LYS A 186 61.99 31.66 42.45
CA LYS A 186 62.85 32.84 42.18
C LYS A 186 63.02 33.70 43.44
N LYS A 187 61.93 34.01 44.14
CA LYS A 187 61.97 34.77 45.40
C LYS A 187 62.81 34.07 46.48
N LEU A 188 62.72 32.74 46.59
CA LEU A 188 63.55 31.97 47.52
C LEU A 188 65.05 32.06 47.18
N ILE A 189 65.39 31.95 45.89
CA ILE A 189 66.78 32.10 45.42
C ILE A 189 67.30 33.50 45.73
N GLU A 190 66.53 34.55 45.43
CA GLU A 190 66.89 35.94 45.73
C GLU A 190 67.10 36.17 47.23
N GLN A 191 66.22 35.62 48.08
CA GLN A 191 66.39 35.67 49.54
C GLN A 191 67.65 34.96 50.02
N TYR A 192 67.98 33.81 49.43
CA TYR A 192 69.22 33.08 49.74
C TYR A 192 70.47 33.85 49.30
N ALA A 193 70.49 34.40 48.09
CA ALA A 193 71.60 35.21 47.58
C ALA A 193 71.86 36.43 48.48
N LEU A 194 70.80 37.15 48.87
CA LEU A 194 70.88 38.24 49.86
C LEU A 194 71.47 37.76 51.20
N ARG A 195 71.08 36.57 51.66
CA ARG A 195 71.61 35.99 52.91
C ARG A 195 73.08 35.59 52.80
N GLU A 196 73.59 35.22 51.63
CA GLU A 196 75.01 34.89 51.40
C GLU A 196 75.89 36.15 51.20
N GLU A 197 75.34 37.25 50.70
CA GLU A 197 76.06 38.52 50.63
C GLU A 197 76.31 39.15 52.02
N VAL A 198 75.41 38.93 52.98
CA VAL A 198 75.56 39.44 54.37
C VAL A 198 76.79 38.87 55.09
N PRO A 199 77.09 37.55 55.13
CA PRO A 199 78.32 37.05 55.73
C PRO A 199 79.57 37.49 54.96
N ALA A 200 79.52 37.67 53.64
CA ALA A 200 80.65 38.25 52.92
C ALA A 200 80.91 39.71 53.34
N PHE A 201 79.87 40.53 53.49
CA PHE A 201 79.99 41.93 53.94
C PHE A 201 80.35 42.04 55.43
N VAL A 202 79.81 41.17 56.29
CA VAL A 202 80.09 41.15 57.74
C VAL A 202 81.46 40.55 58.04
N CYS A 203 81.91 39.54 57.27
CA CYS A 203 83.25 38.99 57.39
C CYS A 203 84.29 39.96 56.81
N PHE A 204 84.04 40.62 55.67
CA PHE A 204 84.91 41.68 55.14
C PHE A 204 84.99 42.89 56.09
N ASN A 205 83.88 43.30 56.70
CA ASN A 205 83.89 44.36 57.72
C ASN A 205 84.58 43.93 59.03
N SER A 206 84.42 42.68 59.48
CA SER A 206 85.17 42.14 60.62
C SER A 206 86.68 42.00 60.33
N PHE A 207 87.06 41.62 59.11
CA PHE A 207 88.47 41.50 58.72
C PHE A 207 89.14 42.88 58.56
N SER A 208 88.42 43.87 58.01
CA SER A 208 88.89 45.26 57.93
C SER A 208 88.92 45.97 59.30
N GLY A 209 88.10 45.51 60.26
CA GLY A 209 88.11 45.95 61.65
C GLY A 209 89.29 45.39 62.46
N LEU A 210 89.70 44.15 62.22
CA LEU A 210 90.90 43.56 62.85
C LEU A 210 92.21 44.12 62.29
N ALA A 211 92.24 44.57 61.03
CA ALA A 211 93.46 45.10 60.40
C ALA A 211 93.85 46.52 60.87
N LYS A 212 93.04 47.20 61.70
CA LYS A 212 93.28 48.58 62.16
C LYS A 212 93.83 48.70 63.58
N SER A 213 94.09 47.61 64.31
CA SER A 213 94.56 47.65 65.70
C SER A 213 95.94 47.00 65.96
N SER A 214 96.85 47.01 64.98
CA SER A 214 98.28 46.72 65.23
C SER A 214 99.17 47.33 64.16
N PRO A 215 100.08 48.23 64.56
CA PRO A 215 101.43 48.19 64.02
C PRO A 215 102.45 48.16 65.16
N PHE A 216 103.10 47.01 65.37
CA PHE A 216 104.50 47.00 65.79
C PHE A 216 105.37 46.79 64.55
N THR A 217 106.37 47.66 64.45
CA THR A 217 107.29 47.88 63.35
C THR A 217 108.34 46.77 63.20
N THR A 218 108.72 46.44 61.96
CA THR A 218 110.11 46.24 61.47
C THR A 218 110.05 45.77 60.00
N ASN A 219 110.27 46.66 59.02
CA ASN A 219 111.55 47.01 58.38
C ASN A 219 112.11 45.95 57.40
N VAL A 220 111.69 46.11 56.14
CA VAL A 220 112.45 46.07 54.87
C VAL A 220 113.52 44.99 54.69
N LYS A 221 113.33 44.15 53.66
CA LYS A 221 114.31 43.98 52.57
C LYS A 221 113.65 43.52 51.27
N SER A 222 113.82 44.38 50.28
CA SER A 222 113.59 44.21 48.85
C SER A 222 114.29 42.97 48.27
N LEU A 223 113.59 42.23 47.41
CA LEU A 223 114.20 41.69 46.19
C LEU A 223 113.06 41.40 45.19
N SER A 224 112.86 42.35 44.28
CA SER A 224 112.29 42.07 42.97
C SER A 224 113.39 41.45 42.12
N GLN A 225 113.12 40.31 41.50
CA GLN A 225 113.49 40.05 40.10
C GLN A 225 112.92 38.71 39.64
N ASP A 226 112.10 38.82 38.60
CA ASP A 226 112.04 37.99 37.39
C ASP A 226 111.96 36.47 37.51
N VAL A 227 110.97 35.88 36.84
CA VAL A 227 111.17 35.02 35.65
C VAL A 227 109.79 34.68 35.04
N LEU A 228 109.67 35.04 33.76
CA LEU A 228 108.73 34.65 32.69
C LEU A 228 107.32 34.14 33.02
#